data_AF-A0A7C1VUU4-F1
#
_entry.id   AF-A0A7C1VUU4-F1
#
_cell.length_a   1.000
_cell.length_b   1.000
_cell.length_c   1.000
_cell.angle_alpha   90.00
_cell.angle_beta   90.00
_cell.angle_gamma   90.00
#
_symmetry.space_group_name_H-M   'P 1'
#
loop_
_entity.id
_entity.type
_entity.pdbx_description
1 polymer ?
#
loop_
_entity_poly.entity_id
_entity_poly.type
_entity_poly.pdbx_seq_one_letter_code
_entity_poly.pdbx_strand_id
1 'polypeptide(L)'
;MQSTGLSESSGIKLNSVFEAASPVELFLSPDAVPDIDFNNLGLLGKIVSRPCLFEYFRFPPTEDDICNCMLQLFTWQKKLYQKAEQEGKEPPTEEVLPHLWVIIASPTEALLETFLEEFGTNPNFSDWYQGVYFLDDEFKTSLIAINQLPVTPDTLWLRMLGRGTILEQAVNEFLAFPEDYPLRNRVVKLVGNWCAETEGEEELAEEDKEFLRLLSPIYQQWQEGMASLD
;
A
#
# COMPACT_ATOMS: atom_id res chain seq x y z
N MET A 1 -31.35 -31.67 -2.25
CA MET A 1 -30.14 -32.52 -2.19
C MET A 1 -29.02 -31.77 -2.88
N GLN A 2 -27.92 -31.53 -2.15
CA GLN A 2 -26.54 -31.22 -2.60
C GLN A 2 -26.37 -29.89 -3.36
N SER A 3 -25.70 -28.85 -2.84
CA SER A 3 -24.25 -28.73 -2.52
C SER A 3 -23.41 -29.27 -3.69
N THR A 4 -22.42 -28.60 -4.28
CA THR A 4 -21.31 -27.81 -3.74
C THR A 4 -20.50 -27.36 -4.97
N GLY A 5 -19.77 -26.25 -4.89
CA GLY A 5 -18.82 -25.88 -5.95
C GLY A 5 -18.15 -24.53 -5.74
N LEU A 6 -17.55 -24.31 -4.57
CA LEU A 6 -16.53 -23.29 -4.34
C LEU A 6 -15.19 -23.81 -4.89
N SER A 7 -14.63 -23.11 -5.89
CA SER A 7 -13.18 -22.94 -6.21
C SER A 7 -13.13 -22.17 -7.54
N GLU A 8 -12.24 -21.21 -7.81
CA GLU A 8 -10.85 -21.09 -7.43
C GLU A 8 -10.47 -19.62 -7.23
N SER A 9 -9.72 -19.37 -6.16
CA SER A 9 -8.85 -18.22 -5.99
C SER A 9 -7.72 -18.29 -7.02
N SER A 10 -7.66 -17.33 -7.94
CA SER A 10 -6.41 -17.00 -8.64
C SER A 10 -6.03 -15.56 -8.28
N GLY A 11 -4.82 -15.44 -7.74
CA GLY A 11 -4.30 -14.20 -7.18
C GLY A 11 -3.86 -13.19 -8.23
N ILE A 12 -3.62 -11.99 -7.69
CA ILE A 12 -3.15 -10.74 -8.29
C ILE A 12 -4.27 -9.90 -8.93
N LYS A 13 -4.81 -8.99 -8.13
CA LYS A 13 -5.32 -7.70 -8.60
C LYS A 13 -4.62 -6.60 -7.81
N LEU A 14 -3.58 -6.02 -8.39
CA LEU A 14 -3.01 -4.74 -7.95
C LEU A 14 -3.81 -3.55 -8.51
N ASN A 15 -5.06 -3.81 -8.94
CA ASN A 15 -5.96 -2.95 -9.69
C ASN A 15 -5.27 -2.20 -10.83
N SER A 16 -5.03 -2.83 -12.00
CA SER A 16 -4.60 -2.14 -13.26
C SER A 16 -3.88 -0.81 -12.96
N VAL A 17 -2.67 -0.96 -12.43
CA VAL A 17 -2.06 -0.14 -11.36
C VAL A 17 -2.15 1.39 -11.53
N PHE A 18 -3.15 2.01 -10.93
CA PHE A 18 -3.37 3.48 -10.95
C PHE A 18 -4.17 3.97 -12.18
N GLU A 19 -5.24 4.71 -11.88
CA GLU A 19 -6.13 5.46 -12.79
C GLU A 19 -7.28 4.71 -13.49
N ALA A 20 -8.33 4.36 -12.71
CA ALA A 20 -9.75 4.61 -13.06
C ALA A 20 -10.72 3.76 -12.19
N ALA A 21 -10.78 3.97 -10.87
CA ALA A 21 -11.87 3.43 -10.06
C ALA A 21 -11.90 4.08 -8.66
N SER A 22 -13.09 4.13 -8.07
CA SER A 22 -13.35 4.32 -6.64
C SER A 22 -12.28 3.69 -5.72
N PRO A 23 -12.00 4.26 -4.52
CA PRO A 23 -10.96 3.80 -3.62
C PRO A 23 -10.93 2.28 -3.40
N VAL A 24 -9.71 1.73 -3.45
CA VAL A 24 -9.41 0.29 -3.38
C VAL A 24 -9.38 -0.13 -1.91
N GLU A 25 -10.47 -0.69 -1.42
CA GLU A 25 -10.51 -1.26 -0.07
C GLU A 25 -9.66 -2.54 0.02
N LEU A 26 -8.36 -2.42 0.28
CA LEU A 26 -7.50 -3.58 0.51
C LEU A 26 -7.50 -3.94 2.00
N PHE A 27 -8.35 -4.89 2.40
CA PHE A 27 -8.28 -5.51 3.72
C PHE A 27 -7.22 -6.61 3.71
N LEU A 28 -6.10 -6.37 4.40
CA LEU A 28 -5.08 -7.38 4.62
C LEU A 28 -5.23 -7.97 6.00
N SER A 29 -5.17 -9.30 6.07
CA SER A 29 -5.01 -10.05 7.31
C SER A 29 -3.68 -10.80 7.22
N PRO A 30 -2.72 -10.55 8.13
CA PRO A 30 -1.38 -11.16 8.07
C PRO A 30 -1.43 -12.70 8.07
N ASP A 31 -2.37 -13.28 8.82
CA ASP A 31 -2.57 -14.74 8.93
C ASP A 31 -3.01 -15.39 7.60
N ALA A 32 -3.48 -14.61 6.64
CA ALA A 32 -3.83 -15.09 5.31
C ALA A 32 -2.62 -15.24 4.37
N VAL A 33 -1.42 -14.77 4.77
CA VAL A 33 -0.23 -14.73 3.91
C VAL A 33 1.02 -15.29 4.64
N PRO A 34 1.04 -16.60 4.94
CA PRO A 34 2.04 -17.22 5.84
C PRO A 34 3.48 -17.26 5.29
N ASP A 35 3.68 -17.08 3.98
CA ASP A 35 4.99 -17.24 3.32
C ASP A 35 5.75 -15.92 3.06
N ILE A 36 5.27 -14.78 3.59
CA ILE A 36 5.96 -13.49 3.46
C ILE A 36 6.78 -13.22 4.71
N ASP A 37 8.10 -13.15 4.54
CA ASP A 37 8.99 -12.59 5.55
C ASP A 37 8.87 -11.06 5.54
N PHE A 38 7.97 -10.55 6.40
CA PHE A 38 7.71 -9.12 6.55
C PHE A 38 8.95 -8.32 6.98
N ASN A 39 10.00 -8.96 7.51
CA ASN A 39 11.22 -8.25 7.87
C ASN A 39 11.93 -7.63 6.64
N ASN A 40 11.79 -8.24 5.47
CA ASN A 40 12.37 -7.70 4.22
C ASN A 40 11.54 -6.56 3.62
N LEU A 41 10.36 -6.26 4.19
CA LEU A 41 9.47 -5.20 3.75
C LEU A 41 9.63 -3.90 4.56
N GLY A 42 10.53 -3.86 5.55
CA GLY A 42 10.81 -2.67 6.34
C GLY A 42 9.55 -2.04 6.94
N LEU A 43 9.33 -0.74 6.72
CA LEU A 43 8.16 0.00 7.18
C LEU A 43 6.85 -0.61 6.63
N LEU A 44 6.81 -1.02 5.36
CA LEU A 44 5.63 -1.68 4.79
C LEU A 44 5.32 -2.97 5.57
N GLY A 45 6.35 -3.76 5.89
CA GLY A 45 6.24 -4.96 6.72
C GLY A 45 5.71 -4.68 8.12
N LYS A 46 6.20 -3.61 8.75
CA LYS A 46 5.71 -3.14 10.06
C LYS A 46 4.22 -2.81 10.02
N ILE A 47 3.76 -2.14 8.96
CA ILE A 47 2.37 -1.72 8.80
C ILE A 47 1.43 -2.90 8.58
N VAL A 48 1.80 -3.83 7.69
CA VAL A 48 0.96 -4.99 7.35
C VAL A 48 1.10 -6.14 8.34
N SER A 49 1.83 -5.97 9.45
CA SER A 49 1.96 -6.96 10.51
C SER A 49 0.69 -7.12 11.36
N ARG A 50 -0.27 -6.20 11.20
CA ARG A 50 -1.61 -6.23 11.79
C ARG A 50 -2.66 -6.10 10.70
N PRO A 51 -3.92 -6.50 10.96
CA PRO A 51 -5.00 -6.24 10.03
C PRO A 51 -5.05 -4.76 9.64
N CYS A 52 -5.10 -4.48 8.35
CA CYS A 52 -5.04 -3.10 7.88
C CYS A 52 -5.89 -2.86 6.64
N LEU A 53 -6.32 -1.60 6.49
CA LEU A 53 -6.89 -1.04 5.27
C LEU A 53 -5.88 -0.05 4.69
N PHE A 54 -5.76 -0.03 3.38
CA PHE A 54 -4.92 0.92 2.67
C PHE A 54 -5.74 1.79 1.76
N GLU A 55 -5.49 3.10 1.83
CA GLU A 55 -6.00 4.06 0.86
C GLU A 55 -4.82 4.87 0.35
N TYR A 56 -4.61 4.88 -0.96
CA TYR A 56 -3.48 5.55 -1.59
C TYR A 56 -3.93 6.77 -2.39
N PHE A 57 -3.25 7.89 -2.18
CA PHE A 57 -3.47 9.13 -2.90
C PHE A 57 -2.18 9.66 -3.50
N ARG A 58 -2.16 9.79 -4.82
CA ARG A 58 -1.04 10.43 -5.54
C ARG A 58 -0.95 11.94 -5.29
N PHE A 59 -2.11 12.56 -5.03
CA PHE A 59 -2.26 13.98 -4.69
C PHE A 59 -2.87 14.14 -3.31
N PRO A 60 -2.70 15.28 -2.64
CA PRO A 60 -3.38 15.54 -1.38
C PRO A 60 -4.88 15.29 -1.49
N PRO A 61 -5.45 14.37 -0.68
CA PRO A 61 -6.90 14.21 -0.58
C PRO A 61 -7.55 15.43 0.08
N THR A 62 -8.85 15.60 -0.15
CA THR A 62 -9.67 16.55 0.59
C THR A 62 -10.05 16.01 1.98
N GLU A 63 -10.58 16.87 2.85
CA GLU A 63 -11.13 16.43 4.15
C GLU A 63 -12.26 15.40 3.98
N ASP A 64 -13.11 15.57 2.97
CA ASP A 64 -14.20 14.64 2.65
C ASP A 64 -13.66 13.26 2.22
N ASP A 65 -12.56 13.23 1.46
CA ASP A 65 -11.91 11.98 1.07
C ASP A 65 -11.39 11.22 2.30
N ILE A 66 -10.73 11.91 3.24
CA ILE A 66 -10.27 11.30 4.51
C ILE A 66 -11.45 10.78 5.32
N CYS A 67 -12.54 11.56 5.44
CA CYS A 67 -13.74 11.14 6.14
C CYS A 67 -14.36 9.88 5.50
N ASN A 68 -14.32 9.77 4.17
CA ASN A 68 -14.80 8.58 3.46
C ASN A 68 -13.92 7.35 3.74
N CYS A 69 -12.60 7.51 3.79
CA CYS A 69 -11.70 6.42 4.18
C CYS A 69 -12.03 5.91 5.60
N MET A 70 -12.26 6.83 6.55
CA MET A 70 -12.64 6.47 7.92
C MET A 70 -14.03 5.81 7.99
N LEU A 71 -14.98 6.27 7.18
CA LEU A 71 -16.30 5.65 7.07
C LEU A 71 -16.20 4.19 6.58
N GLN A 72 -15.31 3.91 5.62
CA GLN A 72 -15.04 2.55 5.17
C GLN A 72 -14.45 1.69 6.28
N LEU A 73 -13.48 2.21 7.04
CA LEU A 73 -12.92 1.54 8.21
C LEU A 73 -14.01 1.13 9.21
N PHE A 74 -14.85 2.07 9.65
CA PHE A 74 -15.92 1.77 10.61
C PHE A 74 -16.98 0.82 10.03
N THR A 75 -17.22 0.88 8.72
CA THR A 75 -18.10 -0.08 8.02
C THR A 75 -17.52 -1.50 8.06
N TRP A 76 -16.20 -1.64 7.87
CA TRP A 76 -15.50 -2.92 8.01
C TRP A 76 -15.55 -3.46 9.43
N GLN A 77 -15.28 -2.62 10.42
CA GLN A 77 -15.39 -3.02 11.83
C GLN A 77 -16.80 -3.52 12.14
N LYS A 78 -17.84 -2.77 11.73
CA LYS A 78 -19.24 -3.20 11.92
C LYS A 78 -19.52 -4.57 11.32
N LYS A 79 -19.02 -4.86 10.11
CA LYS A 79 -19.18 -6.19 9.47
C LYS A 79 -18.53 -7.30 10.30
N LEU A 80 -17.36 -7.05 10.90
CA LEU A 80 -16.67 -8.01 11.78
C LEU A 80 -17.49 -8.31 13.04
N TYR A 81 -18.01 -7.27 13.71
CA TYR A 81 -18.89 -7.43 14.88
C TYR A 81 -20.16 -8.22 14.53
N GLN A 82 -20.81 -7.88 13.41
CA GLN A 82 -22.02 -8.60 12.95
C GLN A 82 -21.74 -10.07 12.63
N LYS A 83 -20.59 -10.36 12.01
CA LYS A 83 -20.17 -11.73 11.73
C LYS A 83 -19.95 -12.52 13.02
N ALA A 84 -19.27 -11.94 14.01
CA ALA A 84 -19.06 -12.59 15.30
C ALA A 84 -20.38 -12.90 16.00
N GLU A 85 -21.33 -11.96 16.00
CA GLU A 85 -22.68 -12.15 16.56
C GLU A 85 -23.44 -13.27 15.86
N GLN A 86 -23.45 -13.30 14.52
CA GLN A 86 -24.11 -14.34 13.73
C GLN A 86 -23.52 -15.73 13.95
N GLU A 87 -22.21 -15.81 14.19
CA GLU A 87 -21.50 -17.06 14.48
C GLU A 87 -21.54 -17.46 15.97
N GLY A 88 -22.18 -16.65 16.83
CA GLY A 88 -22.25 -16.89 18.27
C GLY A 88 -20.88 -16.81 18.98
N LYS A 89 -19.94 -16.05 18.42
CA LYS A 89 -18.59 -15.86 18.95
C LYS A 89 -18.51 -14.60 19.83
N GLU A 90 -17.45 -14.50 20.62
CA GLU A 90 -17.15 -13.27 21.34
C GLU A 90 -16.87 -12.11 20.37
N PRO A 91 -17.13 -10.85 20.77
CA PRO A 91 -16.80 -9.68 19.95
C PRO A 91 -15.32 -9.63 19.57
N PRO A 92 -14.97 -9.11 18.37
CA PRO A 92 -13.59 -8.95 17.95
C PRO A 92 -12.79 -8.10 18.94
N THR A 93 -11.59 -8.56 19.28
CA THR A 93 -10.62 -7.83 20.10
C THR A 93 -9.90 -6.76 19.27
N GLU A 94 -9.19 -5.86 19.95
CA GLU A 94 -8.38 -4.81 19.32
C GLU A 94 -7.38 -5.34 18.29
N GLU A 95 -6.81 -6.53 18.51
CA GLU A 95 -5.80 -7.16 17.66
C GLU A 95 -6.33 -7.60 16.28
N VAL A 96 -7.62 -7.90 16.19
CA VAL A 96 -8.26 -8.39 14.95
C VAL A 96 -8.98 -7.27 14.18
N LEU A 97 -9.09 -6.08 14.77
CA LEU A 97 -9.68 -4.93 14.11
C LEU A 97 -8.66 -4.27 13.16
N PRO A 98 -9.09 -3.86 11.95
CA PRO A 98 -8.20 -3.21 11.01
C PRO A 98 -7.75 -1.83 11.49
N HIS A 99 -6.53 -1.47 11.11
CA HIS A 99 -6.00 -0.10 11.16
C HIS A 99 -5.98 0.50 9.74
N LEU A 100 -6.49 1.70 9.57
CA LEU A 100 -6.47 2.42 8.29
C LEU A 100 -5.15 3.15 8.11
N TRP A 101 -4.50 2.94 6.97
CA TRP A 101 -3.30 3.64 6.55
C TRP A 101 -3.59 4.44 5.28
N VAL A 102 -3.65 5.76 5.43
CA VAL A 102 -3.78 6.72 4.34
C VAL A 102 -2.39 7.06 3.83
N ILE A 103 -2.04 6.56 2.64
CA ILE A 103 -0.72 6.71 2.04
C ILE A 103 -0.79 7.83 0.99
N ILE A 104 0.00 8.87 1.15
CA ILE A 104 -0.05 10.04 0.27
C ILE A 104 1.33 10.30 -0.31
N ALA A 105 1.42 10.38 -1.65
CA ALA A 105 2.69 10.59 -2.33
C ALA A 105 3.32 11.95 -1.96
N SER A 106 2.50 12.99 -1.83
CA SER A 106 2.94 14.34 -1.46
C SER A 106 1.80 15.13 -0.78
N PRO A 107 1.59 15.00 0.54
CA PRO A 107 0.55 15.73 1.29
C PRO A 107 0.85 17.24 1.41
N THR A 108 -0.17 18.01 1.77
CA THR A 108 -0.01 19.42 2.17
C THR A 108 0.31 19.53 3.66
N GLU A 109 1.02 20.58 4.08
CA GLU A 109 1.27 20.85 5.50
C GLU A 109 -0.04 20.96 6.29
N ALA A 110 -1.05 21.64 5.75
CA ALA A 110 -2.35 21.77 6.39
C ALA A 110 -3.03 20.41 6.65
N LEU A 111 -2.86 19.43 5.75
CA LEU A 111 -3.38 18.08 5.98
C LEU A 111 -2.59 17.37 7.10
N LEU A 112 -1.27 17.54 7.13
CA LEU A 112 -0.43 16.94 8.18
C LEU A 112 -0.78 17.51 9.56
N GLU A 113 -1.07 18.80 9.67
CA GLU A 113 -1.51 19.45 10.91
C GLU A 113 -2.82 18.86 11.49
N THR A 114 -3.66 18.23 10.66
CA THR A 114 -4.88 17.54 11.15
C THR A 114 -4.56 16.25 11.90
N PHE A 115 -3.37 15.66 11.66
CA PHE A 115 -2.89 14.49 12.37
C PHE A 115 -2.09 14.96 13.60
N LEU A 116 -2.73 14.84 14.76
CA LEU A 116 -2.36 15.51 16.01
C LEU A 116 -1.04 15.05 16.62
N GLU A 117 -0.54 13.87 16.23
CA GLU A 117 0.68 13.28 16.78
C GLU A 117 1.74 13.10 15.69
N GLU A 118 2.71 14.03 15.68
CA GLU A 118 3.90 13.94 14.84
C GLU A 118 4.93 12.96 15.43
N PHE A 119 5.76 12.40 14.54
CA PHE A 119 6.98 11.68 14.88
C PHE A 119 7.80 12.42 15.96
N GLY A 120 8.10 11.75 17.08
CA GLY A 120 8.96 12.27 18.14
C GLY A 120 8.28 13.04 19.28
N THR A 121 6.96 13.27 19.21
CA THR A 121 6.23 13.99 20.29
C THR A 121 5.65 13.06 21.35
N ASN A 122 5.24 11.84 20.97
CA ASN A 122 4.79 10.81 21.88
C ASN A 122 5.81 9.63 21.91
N PRO A 123 6.37 9.28 23.09
CA PRO A 123 7.44 8.28 23.20
C PRO A 123 7.02 6.88 22.72
N ASN A 124 5.71 6.60 22.64
CA ASN A 124 5.19 5.36 22.05
C ASN A 124 5.45 5.25 20.54
N PHE A 125 5.79 6.35 19.85
CA PHE A 125 6.06 6.36 18.41
C PHE A 125 7.54 6.53 18.05
N SER A 126 8.44 6.46 19.02
CA SER A 126 9.89 6.57 18.79
C SER A 126 10.45 5.51 17.83
N ASP A 127 9.75 4.38 17.67
CA ASP A 127 10.11 3.29 16.75
C ASP A 127 9.62 3.50 15.30
N TRP A 128 8.90 4.58 14.98
CA TRP A 128 8.41 4.86 13.62
C TRP A 128 9.40 5.69 12.81
N TYR A 129 9.11 5.89 11.53
CA TYR A 129 9.96 6.70 10.64
C TYR A 129 9.39 8.11 10.53
N GLN A 130 10.24 9.07 10.19
CA GLN A 130 9.78 10.38 9.70
C GLN A 130 8.81 10.16 8.53
N GLY A 131 7.75 10.97 8.47
CA GLY A 131 6.68 10.84 7.48
C GLY A 131 5.54 9.91 7.90
N VAL A 132 5.55 9.38 9.12
CA VAL A 132 4.43 8.63 9.70
C VAL A 132 3.71 9.47 10.75
N TYR A 133 2.40 9.61 10.57
CA TYR A 133 1.52 10.46 11.38
C TYR A 133 0.33 9.66 11.92
N PHE A 134 -0.12 10.01 13.13
CA PHE A 134 -1.20 9.28 13.81
C PHE A 134 -2.35 10.22 14.18
N LEU A 135 -3.58 9.71 14.05
CA LEU A 135 -4.72 10.21 14.81
C LEU A 135 -4.79 9.48 16.14
N ASP A 136 -5.67 9.96 17.02
CA ASP A 136 -5.96 9.27 18.29
C ASP A 136 -6.30 7.79 18.05
N ASP A 137 -5.87 6.93 18.97
CA ASP A 137 -5.93 5.47 18.83
C ASP A 137 -7.38 4.98 18.65
N GLU A 138 -8.37 5.69 19.19
CA GLU A 138 -9.80 5.37 18.98
C GLU A 138 -10.22 5.42 17.50
N PHE A 139 -9.54 6.22 16.67
CA PHE A 139 -9.83 6.33 15.25
C PHE A 139 -9.14 5.25 14.40
N LYS A 140 -8.15 4.54 14.96
CA LYS A 140 -7.35 3.50 14.27
C LYS A 140 -6.92 3.92 12.86
N THR A 141 -6.48 5.16 12.71
CA THR A 141 -6.17 5.77 11.42
C THR A 141 -4.82 6.48 11.50
N SER A 142 -3.97 6.20 10.51
CA SER A 142 -2.65 6.80 10.37
C SER A 142 -2.43 7.27 8.95
N LEU A 143 -1.51 8.22 8.80
CA LEU A 143 -1.10 8.79 7.52
C LEU A 143 0.39 8.53 7.26
N ILE A 144 0.71 8.22 6.01
CA ILE A 144 2.09 8.10 5.51
C ILE A 144 2.34 9.16 4.44
N ALA A 145 3.21 10.11 4.75
CA ALA A 145 3.72 11.12 3.84
C ALA A 145 4.96 10.59 3.11
N ILE A 146 4.78 10.03 1.91
CA ILE A 146 5.89 9.39 1.17
C ILE A 146 7.05 10.35 0.90
N ASN A 147 6.75 11.60 0.55
CA ASN A 147 7.75 12.64 0.29
C ASN A 147 8.60 13.03 1.52
N GLN A 148 8.23 12.60 2.73
CA GLN A 148 8.99 12.81 3.96
C GLN A 148 9.68 11.55 4.49
N LEU A 149 9.43 10.39 3.87
CA LEU A 149 10.08 9.15 4.28
C LEU A 149 11.59 9.25 4.07
N PRO A 150 12.42 8.85 5.06
CA PRO A 150 13.86 8.90 4.92
C PRO A 150 14.33 7.94 3.82
N VAL A 151 15.43 8.28 3.15
CA VAL A 151 16.02 7.43 2.11
C VAL A 151 16.79 6.28 2.77
N THR A 152 16.08 5.18 3.04
CA THR A 152 16.64 3.94 3.58
C THR A 152 16.03 2.74 2.87
N PRO A 153 16.67 1.55 2.91
CA PRO A 153 16.07 0.32 2.40
C PRO A 153 14.70 0.00 3.02
N ASP A 154 14.50 0.34 4.30
CA ASP A 154 13.26 0.02 5.02
C ASP A 154 12.03 0.79 4.51
N THR A 155 12.22 1.97 3.92
CA THR A 155 11.12 2.80 3.40
C THR A 155 10.96 2.68 1.89
N LEU A 156 11.86 1.95 1.22
CA LEU A 156 11.95 1.90 -0.23
C LEU A 156 10.63 1.50 -0.89
N TRP A 157 9.97 0.47 -0.37
CA TRP A 157 8.73 -0.05 -0.96
C TRP A 157 7.59 0.98 -0.96
N LEU A 158 7.53 1.85 0.05
CA LEU A 158 6.57 2.95 0.08
C LEU A 158 7.00 4.10 -0.81
N ARG A 159 8.31 4.39 -0.91
CA ARG A 159 8.84 5.42 -1.83
C ARG A 159 8.71 5.04 -3.31
N MET A 160 8.63 3.75 -3.63
CA MET A 160 8.25 3.24 -4.95
C MET A 160 6.80 3.59 -5.35
N LEU A 161 5.96 3.98 -4.40
CA LEU A 161 4.63 4.55 -4.64
C LEU A 161 4.66 6.09 -4.66
N GLY A 162 5.84 6.69 -4.65
CA GLY A 162 6.01 8.14 -4.69
C GLY A 162 5.85 8.73 -6.08
N ARG A 163 6.25 9.99 -6.24
CA ARG A 163 6.22 10.70 -7.52
C ARG A 163 7.48 11.52 -7.75
N GLY A 164 7.72 11.92 -9.01
CA GLY A 164 8.84 12.78 -9.39
C GLY A 164 10.18 12.22 -8.92
N THR A 165 10.98 13.07 -8.27
CA THR A 165 12.33 12.73 -7.80
C THR A 165 12.33 11.63 -6.72
N ILE A 166 11.27 11.50 -5.92
CA ILE A 166 11.17 10.45 -4.89
C ILE A 166 11.08 9.08 -5.56
N LEU A 167 10.22 8.95 -6.58
CA LEU A 167 10.09 7.72 -7.35
C LEU A 167 11.35 7.41 -8.14
N GLU A 168 11.92 8.42 -8.82
CA GLU A 168 13.17 8.26 -9.57
C GLU A 168 14.30 7.72 -8.68
N GLN A 169 14.44 8.27 -7.48
CA GLN A 169 15.43 7.82 -6.50
C GLN A 169 15.14 6.39 -6.04
N ALA A 170 13.89 6.07 -5.70
CA ALA A 170 13.48 4.73 -5.28
C ALA A 170 13.72 3.68 -6.38
N VAL A 171 13.45 4.00 -7.64
CA VAL A 171 13.72 3.13 -8.78
C VAL A 171 15.23 2.84 -8.89
N ASN A 172 16.07 3.88 -8.77
CA ASN A 172 17.53 3.70 -8.82
C ASN A 172 18.05 2.83 -7.66
N GLU A 173 17.52 3.02 -6.45
CA GLU A 173 17.84 2.17 -5.29
C GLU A 173 17.40 0.73 -5.51
N PHE A 174 16.20 0.51 -6.04
CA PHE A 174 15.67 -0.81 -6.35
C PHE A 174 16.52 -1.56 -7.38
N LEU A 175 16.94 -0.88 -8.45
CA LEU A 175 17.79 -1.46 -9.49
C LEU A 175 19.20 -1.80 -8.97
N ALA A 176 19.66 -1.12 -7.92
CA ALA A 176 20.94 -1.39 -7.27
C ALA A 176 20.88 -2.60 -6.31
N PHE A 177 19.69 -3.17 -6.03
CA PHE A 177 19.62 -4.37 -5.21
C PHE A 177 20.30 -5.57 -5.87
N PRO A 178 20.85 -6.50 -5.07
CA PRO A 178 21.33 -7.78 -5.57
C PRO A 178 20.27 -8.52 -6.41
N GLU A 179 20.71 -9.23 -7.44
CA GLU A 179 19.81 -10.02 -8.32
C GLU A 179 19.08 -11.13 -7.57
N ASP A 180 19.67 -11.64 -6.49
CA ASP A 180 19.11 -12.68 -5.63
C ASP A 180 18.21 -12.12 -4.51
N TYR A 181 17.94 -10.80 -4.49
CA TYR A 181 17.08 -10.21 -3.48
C TYR A 181 15.66 -10.81 -3.57
N PRO A 182 15.11 -11.40 -2.48
CA PRO A 182 13.93 -12.28 -2.54
C PRO A 182 12.67 -11.68 -3.20
N LEU A 183 12.49 -10.36 -3.10
CA LEU A 183 11.31 -9.67 -3.63
C LEU A 183 11.55 -9.04 -5.01
N ARG A 184 12.80 -8.97 -5.48
CA ARG A 184 13.15 -8.24 -6.71
C ARG A 184 12.37 -8.74 -7.91
N ASN A 185 12.37 -10.06 -8.15
CA ASN A 185 11.65 -10.66 -9.28
C ASN A 185 10.13 -10.48 -9.17
N ARG A 186 9.57 -10.46 -7.96
CA ARG A 186 8.15 -10.21 -7.76
C ARG A 186 7.81 -8.78 -8.16
N VAL A 187 8.59 -7.81 -7.69
CA VAL A 187 8.38 -6.39 -7.99
C VAL A 187 8.58 -6.10 -9.48
N VAL A 188 9.65 -6.61 -10.09
CA VAL A 188 9.88 -6.49 -11.55
C VAL A 188 8.68 -7.01 -12.33
N LYS A 189 8.14 -8.17 -11.95
CA LYS A 189 6.96 -8.74 -12.61
C LYS A 189 5.69 -7.90 -12.43
N LEU A 190 5.45 -7.40 -11.21
CA LEU A 190 4.28 -6.58 -10.92
C LEU A 190 4.32 -5.25 -11.69
N VAL A 191 5.46 -4.56 -11.63
CA VAL A 191 5.69 -3.31 -12.37
C VAL A 191 5.62 -3.56 -13.87
N GLY A 192 6.24 -4.63 -14.37
CA GLY A 192 6.25 -4.92 -15.81
C GLY A 192 4.87 -5.24 -16.36
N ASN A 193 4.09 -6.07 -15.66
CA ASN A 193 2.70 -6.35 -16.02
C ASN A 193 1.88 -5.06 -16.08
N TRP A 194 2.07 -4.19 -15.10
CA TRP A 194 1.37 -2.92 -15.08
C TRP A 194 1.73 -2.02 -16.27
N CYS A 195 3.02 -1.84 -16.53
CA CYS A 195 3.48 -1.02 -17.64
C CYS A 195 2.89 -1.53 -18.96
N ALA A 196 2.86 -2.86 -19.15
CA ALA A 196 2.27 -3.47 -20.34
C ALA A 196 0.74 -3.25 -20.46
N GLU A 197 0.00 -3.30 -19.36
CA GLU A 197 -1.44 -3.00 -19.33
C GLU A 197 -1.69 -1.53 -19.71
N THR A 198 -0.88 -0.62 -19.17
CA THR A 198 -1.06 0.84 -19.31
C THR A 198 -0.59 1.37 -20.66
N GLU A 199 0.48 0.81 -21.24
CA GLU A 199 0.92 1.16 -22.60
C GLU A 199 -0.13 0.86 -23.67
N GLY A 200 -1.09 -0.04 -23.38
CA GLY A 200 -2.20 -0.38 -24.27
C GLY A 200 -3.34 0.63 -24.29
N GLU A 201 -3.32 1.65 -23.42
CA GLU A 201 -4.38 2.63 -23.30
C GLU A 201 -4.18 3.82 -24.28
N GLU A 202 -5.24 4.16 -25.03
CA GLU A 202 -5.16 5.17 -26.10
C GLU A 202 -5.05 6.61 -25.58
N GLU A 203 -5.56 6.89 -24.38
CA GLU A 203 -5.57 8.23 -23.75
C GLU A 203 -5.05 8.17 -22.30
N LEU A 204 -3.73 8.21 -22.13
CA LEU A 204 -3.12 8.31 -20.81
C LEU A 204 -3.07 9.75 -20.31
N ALA A 205 -3.33 9.93 -19.01
CA ALA A 205 -3.04 11.18 -18.32
C ALA A 205 -1.53 11.49 -18.39
N GLU A 206 -1.16 12.77 -18.38
CA GLU A 206 0.27 13.18 -18.36
C GLU A 206 1.02 12.60 -17.16
N GLU A 207 0.30 12.35 -16.08
CA GLU A 207 0.83 11.82 -14.83
C GLU A 207 1.17 10.34 -14.96
N ASP A 208 0.32 9.55 -15.63
CA ASP A 208 0.63 8.15 -15.93
C ASP A 208 1.78 8.01 -16.91
N LYS A 209 1.88 8.92 -17.89
CA LYS A 209 3.06 9.00 -18.77
C LYS A 209 4.34 9.27 -17.99
N GLU A 210 4.29 10.19 -17.01
CA GLU A 210 5.43 10.46 -16.13
C GLU A 210 5.80 9.21 -15.32
N PHE A 211 4.82 8.51 -14.77
CA PHE A 211 5.03 7.32 -13.95
C PHE A 211 5.62 6.16 -14.77
N LEU A 212 5.06 5.89 -15.95
CA LEU A 212 5.60 4.92 -16.93
C LEU A 212 7.04 5.25 -17.31
N ARG A 213 7.32 6.53 -17.60
CA ARG A 213 8.68 6.97 -17.95
C ARG A 213 9.67 6.69 -16.81
N LEU A 214 9.28 6.93 -15.56
CA LEU A 214 10.12 6.70 -14.39
C LEU A 214 10.31 5.21 -14.10
N LEU A 215 9.32 4.37 -14.40
CA LEU A 215 9.39 2.91 -14.23
C LEU A 215 10.01 2.18 -15.43
N SER A 216 10.25 2.85 -16.55
CA SER A 216 10.82 2.29 -17.77
C SER A 216 12.07 1.41 -17.55
N PRO A 217 13.05 1.78 -16.68
CA PRO A 217 14.19 0.92 -16.41
C PRO A 217 13.82 -0.46 -15.81
N ILE A 218 12.79 -0.51 -14.95
CA ILE A 218 12.30 -1.77 -14.36
C ILE A 218 11.55 -2.57 -15.42
N TYR A 219 10.77 -1.90 -16.26
CA TYR A 219 10.06 -2.53 -17.36
C TYR A 219 11.01 -3.16 -18.39
N GLN A 220 12.14 -2.52 -18.69
CA GLN A 220 13.18 -3.09 -19.56
C GLN A 220 13.78 -4.38 -18.97
N GLN A 221 14.10 -4.40 -17.67
CA GLN A 221 14.56 -5.63 -17.00
C GLN A 221 13.53 -6.76 -17.09
N TRP A 222 12.23 -6.43 -16.99
CA TRP A 222 11.16 -7.41 -17.14
C TRP A 222 11.12 -8.00 -18.56
N GLN A 223 11.22 -7.16 -19.59
CA GLN A 223 11.25 -7.60 -21.00
C GLN A 223 12.46 -8.50 -21.30
N GLU A 224 13.65 -8.14 -20.82
CA GLU A 224 14.87 -8.95 -20.97
C GLU A 224 14.75 -10.31 -20.28
N GLY A 225 14.15 -10.33 -19.08
CA GLY A 225 13.87 -11.56 -18.34
C GLY A 225 12.90 -12.49 -19.08
N MET A 226 11.87 -11.95 -19.73
CA MET A 226 10.96 -12.74 -20.57
C MET A 226 11.65 -13.32 -21.79
N ALA A 227 12.49 -12.55 -22.47
CA ALA A 227 13.23 -12.99 -23.66
C ALA A 227 14.29 -14.07 -23.38
N SER A 228 14.71 -14.24 -22.12
CA SER A 228 15.67 -15.28 -21.70
C SER A 228 15.04 -16.65 -21.42
N LEU A 229 13.70 -16.75 -21.47
CA LEU A 229 12.93 -17.97 -21.23
C LEU A 229 12.39 -18.63 -22.51
N ASP A 230 12.56 -17.99 -23.68
CA ASP A 230 12.24 -18.47 -25.03
C ASP A 230 13.50 -18.98 -25.76
#